data_AF-A0A380FZ04-F1
#
_entry.id   AF-A0A380FZ04-F1
#
_cell.length_a   1.000
_cell.length_b   1.000
_cell.length_c   1.000
_cell.angle_alpha   90.00
_cell.angle_beta   90.00
_cell.angle_gamma   90.00
#
_symmetry.space_group_name_H-M   'P 1'
#
loop_
_entity.id
_entity.type
_entity.pdbx_description
1 polymer ?
#
loop_
_entity_poly.entity_id
_entity_poly.type
_entity_poly.pdbx_seq_one_letter_code
_entity_poly.pdbx_strand_id
1 'polypeptide(L)'
;MDYRQSMEANDQYIKDTYSDVTIFYKTECDFYFNYNDFGQSIYSSFYLGLNDLFIINLTNHLTLHIPFSNIIEVSFDGEERDKCLRLNFINNVEEHTHFLIFKTLNEATEILDILENGSQYEGTVETSINSERNNRLELHPLNSRSMEKEINGKKIMHLDGLALNHPNAYKHTQEEIKPLFENREVLKIILKPSKSKNFQKVIALMQQFTSFRHTGGQFSIKVSNDMEYLEHKLTIEEIIKLIKNWKNKEVYIEGKLVTKILTDFKAFQHKIDNKIRWFLNYSHSQKIDFSLNEDVDAYITYYPMSYNSIFFAFRDSFETTPYMCSCTQTALAKLINGKKDIRNYLHPVINANLKKQEITMSDINFRDKICFRCNHTTPKYAFDKFGSRFREKYGWYFKQIEIEEDLKNNYYFKQSENILRQEYGVAKIGEKWTSETTMFKIIEGIFHEYQCKRHYRPDWLQGLEIDIYIPELKLGFEYNGIQHYEAVEHWGGETQFLKQQRYDQIKQNLCEENNIKLITIKYDEPLSKEYILTKIPSQYF
;
A
#
# COMPACT_ATOMS: atom_id res chain seq x y z
N MET A 1 -10.16 18.66 30.96
CA MET A 1 -8.95 18.31 31.75
C MET A 1 -7.98 19.44 31.53
N ASP A 2 -7.47 20.09 32.58
CA ASP A 2 -6.42 21.10 32.42
C ASP A 2 -5.16 20.37 31.96
N TYR A 3 -4.86 20.48 30.66
CA TYR A 3 -3.75 19.81 29.98
C TYR A 3 -2.44 20.08 30.70
N ARG A 4 -2.24 21.32 31.16
CA ARG A 4 -1.03 21.75 31.85
C ARG A 4 -0.91 21.10 33.22
N GLN A 5 -1.98 21.09 34.02
CA GLN A 5 -1.98 20.38 35.32
C GLN A 5 -1.78 18.87 35.18
N SER A 6 -2.34 18.25 34.13
CA SER A 6 -2.22 16.81 33.89
C SER A 6 -0.81 16.41 33.45
N MET A 7 -0.16 17.26 32.64
CA MET A 7 1.24 17.10 32.24
C MET A 7 2.19 17.38 33.41
N GLU A 8 2.00 18.48 34.15
CA GLU A 8 2.81 18.85 35.34
C GLU A 8 2.76 17.77 36.43
N ALA A 9 1.60 17.15 36.67
CA ALA A 9 1.43 16.07 37.64
C ALA A 9 2.15 14.77 37.23
N ASN A 10 2.14 14.43 35.94
CA ASN A 10 2.90 13.30 35.40
C ASN A 10 4.41 13.56 35.46
N ASP A 11 4.83 14.78 35.11
CA ASP A 11 6.22 15.22 35.11
C ASP A 11 6.82 15.22 36.53
N GLN A 12 6.03 15.59 37.54
CA GLN A 12 6.43 15.55 38.96
C GLN A 12 6.55 14.10 39.48
N TYR A 13 5.56 13.24 39.23
CA TYR A 13 5.59 11.82 39.63
C TYR A 13 6.79 11.07 39.03
N ILE A 14 7.18 11.40 37.79
CA ILE A 14 8.30 10.78 37.08
C ILE A 14 9.65 11.34 37.54
N LYS A 15 9.79 12.65 37.76
CA LYS A 15 11.00 13.26 38.36
C LYS A 15 11.33 12.67 39.72
N ASP A 16 10.30 12.39 40.52
CA ASP A 16 10.45 11.78 41.84
C ASP A 16 10.86 10.29 41.76
N THR A 17 10.64 9.62 40.63
CA THR A 17 10.86 8.16 40.46
C THR A 17 12.09 7.82 39.61
N TYR A 18 12.44 8.63 38.61
CA TYR A 18 13.52 8.39 37.65
C TYR A 18 14.23 9.71 37.34
N SER A 19 15.49 9.86 37.75
CA SER A 19 16.29 11.07 37.52
C SER A 19 16.42 11.38 36.01
N ASP A 20 16.06 12.61 35.64
CA ASP A 20 16.21 13.25 34.31
C ASP A 20 15.73 12.44 33.11
N VAL A 21 14.44 12.06 33.11
CA VAL A 21 13.77 11.55 31.90
C VAL A 21 12.48 12.34 31.63
N THR A 22 12.49 13.16 30.57
CA THR A 22 11.28 13.78 30.01
C THR A 22 10.44 12.70 29.32
N ILE A 23 9.18 12.52 29.73
CA ILE A 23 8.26 11.58 29.07
C ILE A 23 7.28 12.32 28.18
N PHE A 24 7.14 11.77 26.98
CA PHE A 24 6.33 12.27 25.89
C PHE A 24 4.92 11.65 25.89
N TYR A 25 3.91 12.42 25.48
CA TYR A 25 2.67 11.82 24.97
C TYR A 25 3.01 11.13 23.63
N LYS A 26 3.05 9.79 23.60
CA LYS A 26 3.33 9.04 22.38
C LYS A 26 2.02 8.72 21.66
N THR A 27 1.82 9.33 20.51
CA THR A 27 0.89 8.82 19.50
C THR A 27 1.65 8.48 18.22
N GLU A 28 1.15 7.52 17.44
CA GLU A 28 1.77 7.11 16.17
C GLU A 28 1.01 7.80 15.03
N CYS A 29 1.71 8.58 14.20
CA CYS A 29 1.13 9.30 13.08
C CYS A 29 2.00 9.18 11.83
N ASP A 30 1.37 9.23 10.66
CA ASP A 30 2.10 9.34 9.41
C ASP A 30 2.50 10.80 9.22
N PHE A 31 3.81 11.04 9.24
CA PHE A 31 4.40 12.34 8.91
C PHE A 31 4.74 12.34 7.45
N TYR A 32 4.05 13.15 6.68
CA TYR A 32 4.44 13.37 5.29
C TYR A 32 5.37 14.58 5.25
N PHE A 33 6.38 14.56 4.39
CA PHE A 33 7.22 15.71 4.06
C PHE A 33 7.40 15.81 2.54
N ASN A 34 7.61 17.02 2.03
CA ASN A 34 7.76 17.29 0.61
C ASN A 34 9.24 17.48 0.25
N TYR A 35 9.81 16.58 -0.55
CA TYR A 35 11.13 16.77 -1.14
C TYR A 35 11.01 16.59 -2.66
N ASN A 36 11.31 17.66 -3.40
CA ASN A 36 11.32 17.68 -4.87
C ASN A 36 9.99 17.23 -5.54
N ASP A 37 8.84 17.74 -5.12
CA ASP A 37 7.49 17.40 -5.65
C ASP A 37 7.01 15.96 -5.41
N PHE A 38 7.77 15.14 -4.68
CA PHE A 38 7.41 13.78 -4.28
C PHE A 38 7.05 13.74 -2.79
N GLY A 39 5.75 13.65 -2.48
CA GLY A 39 5.28 13.42 -1.12
C GLY A 39 5.51 11.98 -0.69
N GLN A 40 6.19 11.76 0.43
CA GLN A 40 6.34 10.45 1.03
C GLN A 40 5.69 10.41 2.42
N SER A 41 4.91 9.36 2.69
CA SER A 41 4.53 9.00 4.05
C SER A 41 5.73 8.43 4.79
N ILE A 42 6.09 9.03 5.90
CA ILE A 42 7.05 8.47 6.84
C ILE A 42 6.29 8.10 8.12
N TYR A 43 6.36 6.82 8.49
CA TYR A 43 5.87 6.38 9.79
C TYR A 43 6.67 7.03 10.91
N SER A 44 6.03 7.91 11.66
CA SER A 44 6.68 8.69 12.71
C SER A 44 6.00 8.49 14.06
N SER A 45 6.80 8.51 15.11
CA SER A 45 6.29 8.72 16.46
C SER A 45 6.22 10.21 16.74
N PHE A 46 5.06 10.63 17.21
CA PHE A 46 4.78 11.99 17.63
C PHE A 46 5.01 12.08 19.13
N TYR A 47 5.68 13.14 19.55
CA TYR A 47 6.23 13.29 20.89
C TYR A 47 6.01 14.73 21.35
N LEU A 48 5.10 14.93 22.29
CA LEU A 48 4.78 16.24 22.87
C LEU A 48 5.56 16.49 24.16
N GLY A 49 6.30 17.59 24.19
CA GLY A 49 6.85 18.19 25.40
C GLY A 49 5.96 19.33 25.90
N LEU A 50 6.40 20.00 26.98
CA LEU A 50 5.70 21.16 27.56
C LEU A 50 5.59 22.34 26.57
N ASN A 51 6.67 22.62 25.83
CA ASN A 51 6.76 23.75 24.89
C ASN A 51 7.17 23.34 23.47
N ASP A 52 7.33 22.04 23.24
CA ASP A 52 8.05 21.51 22.09
C ASP A 52 7.29 20.36 21.45
N LEU A 53 7.28 20.36 20.12
CA LEU A 53 6.87 19.25 19.29
C LEU A 53 8.08 18.50 18.76
N PHE A 54 8.14 17.19 18.98
CA PHE A 54 9.09 16.30 18.34
C PHE A 54 8.37 15.29 17.43
N ILE A 55 8.89 15.12 16.22
CA ILE A 55 8.41 14.12 15.25
C ILE A 55 9.59 13.25 14.88
N ILE A 56 9.52 11.96 15.22
CA ILE A 56 10.63 11.02 15.06
C ILE A 56 10.27 9.93 14.05
N ASN A 57 11.02 9.86 12.95
CA ASN A 57 10.90 8.80 11.97
C ASN A 57 11.38 7.46 12.56
N LEU A 58 10.48 6.48 12.61
CA LEU A 58 10.77 5.16 13.21
C LEU A 58 11.64 4.25 12.32
N THR A 59 11.88 4.63 11.07
CA THR A 59 12.66 3.85 10.09
C THR A 59 14.12 4.28 10.03
N ASN A 60 14.42 5.56 10.24
CA ASN A 60 15.79 6.10 10.14
C ASN A 60 16.22 6.96 11.34
N HIS A 61 15.41 7.04 12.41
CA HIS A 61 15.71 7.78 13.64
C HIS A 61 15.95 9.28 13.44
N LEU A 62 15.40 9.86 12.38
CA LEU A 62 15.39 11.31 12.18
C LEU A 62 14.39 11.98 13.13
N THR A 63 14.78 13.11 13.71
CA THR A 63 13.94 13.91 14.61
C THR A 63 13.76 15.31 14.05
N LEU A 64 12.51 15.72 13.85
CA LEU A 64 12.12 17.11 13.61
C LEU A 64 11.65 17.70 14.94
N HIS A 65 12.30 18.78 15.36
CA HIS A 65 11.94 19.54 16.56
C HIS A 65 11.33 20.88 16.14
N ILE A 66 10.14 21.18 16.64
CA ILE A 66 9.39 22.40 16.37
C ILE A 66 8.97 22.98 17.72
N PRO A 67 9.57 24.09 18.18
CA PRO A 67 9.04 24.82 19.33
C PRO A 67 7.60 25.27 19.05
N PHE A 68 6.70 25.21 20.02
CA PHE A 68 5.32 25.66 19.82
C PHE A 68 5.25 27.14 19.42
N SER A 69 6.20 27.96 19.88
CA SER A 69 6.36 29.37 19.48
C SER A 69 6.58 29.56 17.99
N ASN A 70 7.05 28.53 17.30
CA ASN A 70 7.30 28.56 15.88
C ASN A 70 6.08 28.12 15.07
N ILE A 71 5.05 27.54 15.70
CA ILE A 71 3.82 27.14 15.02
C ILE A 71 3.01 28.39 14.73
N ILE A 72 2.77 28.65 13.44
CA ILE A 72 1.96 29.78 12.96
C ILE A 72 0.48 29.40 13.02
N GLU A 73 0.16 28.22 12.50
CA GLU A 73 -1.21 27.73 12.37
C GLU A 73 -1.20 26.21 12.36
N VAL A 74 -2.18 25.62 13.01
CA VAL A 74 -2.53 24.21 12.81
C VAL A 74 -4.02 24.13 12.54
N SER A 75 -4.42 23.43 11.49
CA SER A 75 -5.83 23.31 11.10
C SER A 75 -6.09 22.00 10.37
N PHE A 76 -7.35 21.57 10.27
CA PHE A 76 -7.69 20.42 9.43
C PHE A 76 -7.47 20.74 7.95
N ASP A 77 -6.99 19.77 7.18
CA ASP A 77 -6.79 19.95 5.74
C ASP A 77 -8.12 19.81 4.95
N GLY A 78 -8.91 20.88 4.89
CA GLY A 78 -10.15 20.96 4.11
C GLY A 78 -11.37 21.49 4.88
N GLU A 79 -12.53 21.55 4.21
CA GLU A 79 -13.79 22.05 4.80
C GLU A 79 -14.44 21.09 5.81
N GLU A 80 -14.06 19.81 5.79
CA GLU A 80 -14.56 18.78 6.71
C GLU A 80 -13.43 18.28 7.63
N ARG A 81 -13.70 18.16 8.94
CA ARG A 81 -12.75 17.61 9.93
C ARG A 81 -12.39 16.16 9.58
N ASP A 82 -11.28 15.95 8.87
CA ASP A 82 -10.73 14.62 8.59
C ASP A 82 -9.55 14.29 9.51
N LYS A 83 -8.82 13.20 9.26
CA LYS A 83 -7.73 12.76 10.16
C LYS A 83 -6.40 13.47 9.88
N CYS A 84 -6.39 14.49 9.02
CA CYS A 84 -5.19 15.16 8.56
C CYS A 84 -5.13 16.60 9.09
N LEU A 85 -4.06 16.92 9.81
CA LEU A 85 -3.77 18.28 10.24
C LEU A 85 -2.72 18.90 9.32
N ARG A 86 -2.99 20.10 8.83
CA ARG A 86 -2.00 20.99 8.22
C ARG A 86 -1.31 21.76 9.33
N LEU A 87 0.01 21.69 9.39
CA LEU A 87 0.87 22.37 10.36
C LEU A 87 1.77 23.38 9.62
N ASN A 88 1.51 24.66 9.85
CA ASN A 88 2.34 25.77 9.38
C ASN A 88 3.24 26.22 10.52
N PHE A 89 4.55 26.30 10.26
CA PHE A 89 5.51 26.74 11.26
C PHE A 89 6.74 27.40 10.65
N ILE A 90 7.43 28.22 11.43
CA ILE A 90 8.68 28.88 11.07
C ILE A 90 9.84 27.99 11.46
N ASN A 91 10.75 27.73 10.52
CA ASN A 91 12.05 27.13 10.83
C ASN A 91 13.14 27.90 10.10
N ASN A 92 14.18 28.31 10.83
CA ASN A 92 15.29 29.08 10.27
C ASN A 92 14.86 30.28 9.42
N VAL A 93 13.82 31.00 9.88
CA VAL A 93 13.26 32.21 9.23
C VAL A 93 12.42 31.91 7.97
N GLU A 94 12.30 30.66 7.54
CA GLU A 94 11.41 30.24 6.45
C GLU A 94 10.12 29.62 6.98
N GLU A 95 9.00 29.89 6.30
CA GLU A 95 7.73 29.23 6.58
C GLU A 95 7.68 27.86 5.92
N HIS A 96 7.27 26.86 6.70
CA HIS A 96 7.09 25.50 6.24
C HIS A 96 5.67 25.02 6.52
N THR A 97 5.10 24.32 5.56
CA THR A 97 3.83 23.60 5.72
C THR A 97 4.10 22.10 5.68
N HIS A 98 3.72 21.41 6.75
CA HIS A 98 3.72 19.95 6.83
C HIS A 98 2.33 19.44 7.13
N PHE A 99 2.08 18.16 6.90
CA PHE A 99 0.79 17.56 7.23
C PHE A 99 0.98 16.27 8.02
N LEU A 100 0.15 16.15 9.05
CA LEU A 100 0.15 15.09 10.05
C LEU A 100 -1.11 14.25 9.88
N ILE A 101 -0.96 12.96 9.60
CA ILE A 101 -2.09 12.06 9.39
C ILE A 101 -2.19 11.07 10.55
N PHE A 102 -3.34 11.11 11.21
CA PHE A 102 -3.62 10.27 12.38
C PHE A 102 -4.47 9.07 12.02
N LYS A 103 -4.41 8.03 12.85
CA LYS A 103 -5.16 6.80 12.64
C LYS A 103 -6.65 7.00 12.88
N THR A 104 -7.03 7.90 13.78
CA THR A 104 -8.42 8.23 14.12
C THR A 104 -8.67 9.73 14.13
N LEU A 105 -9.93 10.12 13.89
CA LEU A 105 -10.34 11.53 13.97
C LEU A 105 -10.24 12.06 15.40
N ASN A 106 -10.44 11.19 16.40
CA ASN A 106 -10.30 11.54 17.80
C ASN A 106 -8.86 11.92 18.15
N GLU A 107 -7.88 11.12 17.71
CA GLU A 107 -6.45 11.46 17.84
C GLU A 107 -6.11 12.76 17.12
N ALA A 108 -6.59 12.97 15.89
CA ALA A 108 -6.34 14.23 15.17
C ALA A 108 -6.93 15.45 15.90
N THR A 109 -8.14 15.31 16.47
CA THR A 109 -8.82 16.39 17.19
C THR A 109 -8.11 16.70 18.51
N GLU A 110 -7.67 15.67 19.23
CA GLU A 110 -6.92 15.82 20.48
C GLU A 110 -5.56 16.49 20.25
N ILE A 111 -4.85 16.10 19.19
CA ILE A 111 -3.55 16.70 18.86
C ILE A 111 -3.71 18.14 18.33
N LEU A 112 -4.76 18.42 17.56
CA LEU A 112 -5.08 19.80 17.16
C LEU A 112 -5.28 20.70 18.39
N ASP A 113 -6.13 20.28 19.33
CA ASP A 113 -6.40 21.03 20.57
C ASP A 113 -5.13 21.25 21.38
N ILE A 114 -4.24 20.25 21.46
CA ILE A 114 -2.95 20.38 22.16
C ILE A 114 -2.04 21.39 21.47
N LEU A 115 -1.90 21.35 20.14
CA LEU A 115 -1.02 22.23 19.39
C LEU A 115 -1.55 23.68 19.37
N GLU A 116 -2.87 23.86 19.25
CA GLU A 116 -3.53 25.17 19.35
C GLU A 116 -3.34 25.77 20.76
N ASN A 117 -3.63 25.01 21.82
CA ASN A 117 -3.52 25.53 23.19
C ASN A 117 -2.06 25.70 23.62
N GLY A 118 -1.16 24.80 23.21
CA GLY A 118 0.28 24.88 23.47
C GLY A 118 0.93 26.16 22.93
N SER A 119 0.48 26.64 21.76
CA SER A 119 0.93 27.92 21.19
C SER A 119 0.50 29.15 22.01
N GLN A 120 -0.54 29.03 22.85
CA GLN A 120 -1.12 30.14 23.63
C GLN A 120 -0.50 30.30 25.02
N TYR A 121 0.24 29.30 25.53
CA TYR A 121 0.88 29.36 26.84
C TYR A 121 2.28 30.00 26.74
N GLU A 122 2.33 31.29 26.46
CA GLU A 122 3.57 32.07 26.58
C GLU A 122 4.06 32.07 28.04
N GLY A 123 5.19 31.41 28.28
CA GLY A 123 5.97 31.54 29.48
C GLY A 123 7.41 31.22 29.14
N THR A 124 8.27 32.24 29.14
CA THR A 124 9.73 32.11 29.02
C THR A 124 10.22 31.12 30.07
N VAL A 125 10.47 29.89 29.65
CA VAL A 125 11.43 29.01 30.30
C VAL A 125 12.61 28.95 29.35
N GLU A 126 13.67 29.68 29.67
CA GLU A 126 14.96 29.49 29.03
C GLU A 126 15.47 28.09 29.39
N THR A 127 15.14 27.09 28.56
CA THR A 127 15.96 25.88 28.46
C THR A 127 17.06 26.17 27.47
N SER A 128 18.11 26.84 27.95
CA SER A 128 19.37 26.95 27.21
C SER A 128 20.01 25.57 27.08
N ILE A 129 19.74 24.89 25.97
CA ILE A 129 20.63 23.86 25.47
C ILE A 129 21.65 24.59 24.60
N ASN A 130 22.87 24.77 25.13
CA ASN A 130 24.01 25.19 24.35
C ASN A 130 24.26 24.16 23.23
N SER A 131 23.70 24.41 22.05
CA SER A 131 24.20 23.85 20.80
C SER A 131 24.95 24.96 20.08
N GLU A 132 26.26 24.79 19.95
CA GLU A 132 27.09 25.71 19.20
C GLU A 132 26.60 25.75 17.74
N ARG A 133 26.41 26.98 17.27
CA ARG A 133 25.94 27.41 15.94
C ARG A 133 26.28 26.44 14.79
N ASN A 134 25.23 26.00 14.09
CA ASN A 134 25.31 25.64 12.67
C ASN A 134 24.07 26.12 11.93
N ASN A 135 24.27 27.01 10.95
CA ASN A 135 23.24 27.73 10.20
C ASN A 135 22.72 26.93 8.99
N ARG A 136 22.04 25.81 9.22
CA ARG A 136 21.26 25.03 8.23
C ARG A 136 20.08 24.35 8.94
N LEU A 137 19.02 23.98 8.22
CA LEU A 137 18.01 23.01 8.70
C LEU A 137 18.74 21.71 9.11
N GLU A 138 19.14 21.59 10.37
CA GLU A 138 19.94 20.44 10.84
C GLU A 138 19.02 19.26 11.15
N LEU A 139 18.86 18.40 10.14
CA LEU A 139 18.79 16.95 10.37
C LEU A 139 20.10 16.54 11.07
N HIS A 140 20.02 15.94 12.26
CA HIS A 140 21.18 15.56 13.07
C HIS A 140 22.26 14.81 12.25
N PRO A 141 23.56 15.12 12.40
CA PRO A 141 24.65 14.63 11.53
C PRO A 141 25.03 13.15 11.68
N LEU A 142 24.22 12.32 12.34
CA LEU A 142 24.40 10.85 12.36
C LEU A 142 23.63 10.15 11.24
N ASN A 143 23.20 10.93 10.25
CA ASN A 143 22.41 10.47 9.11
C ASN A 143 23.24 9.77 8.01
N SER A 144 24.31 9.06 8.37
CA SER A 144 25.10 8.27 7.43
C SER A 144 25.61 6.98 8.05
N ARG A 145 25.18 5.85 7.49
CA ARG A 145 26.00 4.64 7.53
C ARG A 145 27.19 4.86 6.61
N SER A 146 28.28 5.41 7.14
CA SER A 146 29.60 5.43 6.49
C SER A 146 30.68 5.48 7.58
N MET A 147 31.42 4.40 7.78
CA MET A 147 32.63 4.39 8.61
C MET A 147 33.87 4.48 7.72
N GLU A 148 34.79 5.36 8.08
CA GLU A 148 36.16 5.42 7.54
C GLU A 148 36.93 4.14 7.91
N LYS A 149 37.68 3.58 6.97
CA LYS A 149 38.70 2.57 7.28
C LYS A 149 39.95 2.81 6.46
N GLU A 150 41.08 2.93 7.15
CA GLU A 150 42.40 3.07 6.55
C GLU A 150 42.95 1.68 6.18
N ILE A 151 43.35 1.49 4.91
CA ILE A 151 44.02 0.27 4.44
C ILE A 151 45.26 0.69 3.66
N ASN A 152 46.44 0.22 4.11
CA ASN A 152 47.73 0.42 3.46
C ASN A 152 48.12 1.90 3.19
N GLY A 153 47.86 2.79 4.15
CA GLY A 153 48.29 4.19 4.09
C GLY A 153 47.59 5.05 3.04
N LYS A 154 46.51 4.55 2.43
CA LYS A 154 45.60 5.35 1.61
C LYS A 154 44.22 5.42 2.26
N LYS A 155 43.75 6.65 2.47
CA LYS A 155 42.36 6.94 2.81
C LYS A 155 41.49 6.66 1.57
N ILE A 156 40.53 5.76 1.70
CA ILE A 156 39.51 5.51 0.68
C ILE A 156 38.16 5.93 1.26
N MET A 157 37.48 6.82 0.55
CA MET A 157 36.16 7.35 0.88
C MET A 157 35.24 7.06 -0.31
N HIS A 158 34.09 6.43 -0.10
CA HIS A 158 33.12 6.20 -1.18
C HIS A 158 31.95 7.17 -1.06
N LEU A 159 31.65 7.84 -2.17
CA LEU A 159 30.49 8.69 -2.40
C LEU A 159 29.33 7.82 -2.87
N ASP A 160 28.27 7.68 -2.06
CA ASP A 160 26.98 7.21 -2.55
C ASP A 160 26.08 8.42 -2.82
N GLY A 161 25.81 8.69 -4.11
CA GLY A 161 24.95 9.80 -4.51
C GLY A 161 25.02 10.24 -5.97
N LEU A 162 26.00 9.79 -6.75
CA LEU A 162 26.07 10.04 -8.20
C LEU A 162 26.33 8.75 -8.98
N ALA A 163 25.28 7.94 -9.13
CA ALA A 163 25.16 6.94 -10.19
C ALA A 163 23.72 6.81 -10.73
N LEU A 164 22.84 7.77 -10.41
CA LEU A 164 21.46 7.78 -10.92
C LEU A 164 21.35 8.24 -12.38
N ASN A 165 22.44 8.67 -13.01
CA ASN A 165 22.44 8.95 -14.43
C ASN A 165 22.57 7.71 -15.32
N HIS A 166 22.89 6.51 -14.81
CA HIS A 166 22.81 5.28 -15.62
C HIS A 166 22.86 3.99 -14.75
N PRO A 167 21.79 3.60 -14.04
CA PRO A 167 21.72 2.25 -13.46
C PRO A 167 21.64 1.13 -14.53
N ASN A 168 21.66 1.49 -15.83
CA ASN A 168 21.55 0.57 -16.96
C ASN A 168 22.65 0.77 -18.03
N ALA A 169 23.78 1.40 -17.71
CA ALA A 169 24.88 1.53 -18.69
C ALA A 169 25.49 0.16 -19.06
N TYR A 170 25.48 -0.79 -18.12
CA TYR A 170 25.99 -2.14 -18.36
C TYR A 170 24.84 -3.09 -18.73
N LYS A 171 24.81 -3.51 -19.98
CA LYS A 171 23.93 -4.58 -20.45
C LYS A 171 24.65 -5.91 -20.21
N HIS A 172 24.23 -6.65 -19.19
CA HIS A 172 24.75 -7.99 -18.96
C HIS A 172 24.53 -8.85 -20.22
N THR A 173 25.56 -9.59 -20.57
CA THR A 173 25.52 -10.61 -21.62
C THR A 173 24.64 -11.78 -21.20
N GLN A 174 24.18 -12.56 -22.18
CA GLN A 174 23.42 -13.79 -21.93
C GLN A 174 24.20 -14.78 -21.05
N GLU A 175 25.52 -14.82 -21.21
CA GLU A 175 26.41 -15.67 -20.42
C GLU A 175 26.45 -15.24 -18.95
N GLU A 176 26.39 -13.94 -18.68
CA GLU A 176 26.30 -13.42 -17.33
C GLU A 176 24.93 -13.73 -16.71
N ILE A 177 23.82 -13.59 -17.44
CA ILE A 177 22.47 -13.80 -16.89
C ILE A 177 22.11 -15.29 -16.71
N LYS A 178 22.68 -16.17 -17.54
CA LYS A 178 22.39 -17.62 -17.57
C LYS A 178 22.32 -18.31 -16.20
N PRO A 179 23.19 -18.01 -15.21
CA PRO A 179 23.15 -18.63 -13.88
C PRO A 179 21.89 -18.33 -13.04
N LEU A 180 21.01 -17.41 -13.48
CA LEU A 180 19.69 -17.21 -12.87
C LEU A 180 18.65 -18.23 -13.35
N PHE A 181 18.85 -18.78 -14.55
CA PHE A 181 17.99 -19.75 -15.21
C PHE A 181 18.48 -21.20 -15.05
N GLU A 182 19.69 -21.39 -14.52
CA GLU A 182 20.26 -22.71 -14.29
C GLU A 182 19.43 -23.52 -13.30
N ASN A 183 19.03 -24.73 -13.73
CA ASN A 183 18.23 -25.61 -12.92
C ASN A 183 19.00 -26.10 -11.69
N ARG A 184 18.50 -25.74 -10.51
CA ARG A 184 19.00 -26.15 -9.19
C ARG A 184 17.84 -26.23 -8.19
N GLU A 185 17.95 -27.05 -7.15
CA GLU A 185 16.88 -27.13 -6.12
C GLU A 185 16.89 -25.91 -5.19
N VAL A 186 16.31 -24.80 -5.64
CA VAL A 186 16.27 -23.53 -4.90
C VAL A 186 15.43 -23.66 -3.63
N LEU A 187 14.21 -24.17 -3.77
CA LEU A 187 13.28 -24.38 -2.66
C LEU A 187 12.45 -25.64 -2.91
N LYS A 188 12.22 -26.45 -1.89
CA LYS A 188 11.22 -27.52 -1.92
C LYS A 188 10.43 -27.52 -0.62
N ILE A 189 9.11 -27.53 -0.72
CA ILE A 189 8.23 -27.59 0.45
C ILE A 189 7.40 -28.86 0.33
N ILE A 190 7.37 -29.66 1.40
CA ILE A 190 6.53 -30.85 1.52
C ILE A 190 5.70 -30.74 2.80
N LEU A 191 4.39 -30.85 2.66
CA LEU A 191 3.43 -30.75 3.76
C LEU A 191 2.60 -32.02 3.86
N LYS A 192 2.28 -32.42 5.09
CA LYS A 192 1.24 -33.41 5.40
C LYS A 192 -0.04 -32.69 5.84
N PRO A 193 -1.21 -33.36 5.82
CA PRO A 193 -2.45 -32.81 6.33
C PRO A 193 -2.28 -32.22 7.73
N SER A 194 -2.82 -31.01 7.92
CA SER A 194 -2.68 -30.24 9.14
C SER A 194 -4.05 -29.78 9.63
N LYS A 195 -4.24 -29.74 10.96
CA LYS A 195 -5.44 -29.19 11.60
C LYS A 195 -5.42 -27.65 11.66
N SER A 196 -4.42 -27.00 11.09
CA SER A 196 -4.33 -25.53 11.08
C SER A 196 -5.51 -24.92 10.31
N LYS A 197 -6.11 -23.86 10.84
CA LYS A 197 -7.11 -23.04 10.13
C LYS A 197 -6.59 -22.49 8.79
N ASN A 198 -5.27 -22.32 8.65
CA ASN A 198 -4.64 -21.84 7.44
C ASN A 198 -4.30 -22.94 6.43
N PHE A 199 -4.65 -24.21 6.69
CA PHE A 199 -4.24 -25.33 5.83
C PHE A 199 -4.74 -25.17 4.40
N GLN A 200 -6.05 -24.94 4.22
CA GLN A 200 -6.64 -24.74 2.90
C GLN A 200 -6.06 -23.52 2.18
N LYS A 201 -5.83 -22.41 2.89
CA LYS A 201 -5.16 -21.22 2.35
C LYS A 201 -3.76 -21.56 1.81
N VAL A 202 -2.96 -22.32 2.55
CA VAL A 202 -1.61 -22.72 2.10
C VAL A 202 -1.67 -23.65 0.88
N ILE A 203 -2.61 -24.59 0.84
CA ILE A 203 -2.79 -25.46 -0.34
C ILE A 203 -3.17 -24.63 -1.57
N ALA A 204 -4.09 -23.67 -1.44
CA ALA A 204 -4.45 -22.77 -2.53
C ALA A 204 -3.25 -21.94 -3.04
N LEU A 205 -2.39 -21.47 -2.14
CA LEU A 205 -1.13 -20.80 -2.53
C LEU A 205 -0.16 -21.74 -3.23
N MET A 206 -0.03 -22.99 -2.76
CA MET A 206 0.84 -24.01 -3.38
C MET A 206 0.34 -24.43 -4.77
N GLN A 207 -0.96 -24.42 -5.02
CA GLN A 207 -1.54 -24.75 -6.33
C GLN A 207 -1.21 -23.75 -7.44
N GLN A 208 -0.71 -22.55 -7.08
CA GLN A 208 -0.24 -21.56 -8.06
C GLN A 208 1.08 -21.97 -8.75
N PHE A 209 1.77 -23.00 -8.24
CA PHE A 209 3.03 -23.47 -8.79
C PHE A 209 2.78 -24.62 -9.76
N THR A 210 3.38 -24.56 -10.96
CA THR A 210 3.32 -25.65 -11.96
C THR A 210 3.92 -26.97 -11.43
N SER A 211 4.85 -26.87 -10.48
CA SER A 211 5.48 -27.99 -9.79
C SER A 211 4.63 -28.61 -8.68
N PHE A 212 3.43 -28.09 -8.41
CA PHE A 212 2.55 -28.63 -7.38
C PHE A 212 2.20 -30.10 -7.64
N ARG A 213 2.35 -30.94 -6.61
CA ARG A 213 1.99 -32.35 -6.64
C ARG A 213 1.29 -32.74 -5.34
N HIS A 214 0.25 -33.57 -5.47
CA HIS A 214 -0.40 -34.25 -4.36
C HIS A 214 -0.31 -35.76 -4.57
N THR A 215 0.53 -36.43 -3.78
CA THR A 215 0.81 -37.87 -3.91
C THR A 215 0.97 -38.50 -2.53
N GLY A 216 0.32 -39.63 -2.29
CA GLY A 216 0.45 -40.37 -1.02
C GLY A 216 0.04 -39.55 0.21
N GLY A 217 -0.93 -38.65 0.07
CA GLY A 217 -1.37 -37.74 1.15
C GLY A 217 -0.35 -36.67 1.51
N GLN A 218 0.64 -36.39 0.65
CA GLN A 218 1.59 -35.29 0.81
C GLN A 218 1.40 -34.26 -0.29
N PHE A 219 1.53 -32.99 0.07
CA PHE A 219 1.46 -31.84 -0.82
C PHE A 219 2.86 -31.30 -0.99
N SER A 220 3.32 -31.10 -2.23
CA SER A 220 4.66 -30.59 -2.47
C SER A 220 4.73 -29.58 -3.59
N ILE A 221 5.66 -28.64 -3.46
CA ILE A 221 6.10 -27.73 -4.52
C ILE A 221 7.62 -27.75 -4.58
N LYS A 222 8.17 -27.47 -5.76
CA LYS A 222 9.60 -27.32 -6.00
C LYS A 222 9.85 -26.08 -6.86
N VAL A 223 10.84 -25.28 -6.47
CA VAL A 223 11.34 -24.13 -7.21
C VAL A 223 12.73 -24.49 -7.73
N SER A 224 12.91 -24.40 -9.03
CA SER A 224 14.02 -25.02 -9.76
C SER A 224 15.07 -24.03 -10.25
N ASN A 225 14.86 -22.71 -10.11
CA ASN A 225 15.87 -21.70 -10.43
C ASN A 225 15.53 -20.36 -9.74
N ASP A 226 16.42 -19.38 -9.86
CA ASP A 226 16.29 -18.10 -9.14
C ASP A 226 15.18 -17.23 -9.74
N MET A 227 14.88 -17.39 -11.04
CA MET A 227 13.80 -16.68 -11.73
C MET A 227 12.42 -17.16 -11.30
N GLU A 228 12.21 -18.48 -11.21
CA GLU A 228 10.98 -19.08 -10.69
C GLU A 228 10.75 -18.67 -9.23
N TYR A 229 11.83 -18.54 -8.44
CA TYR A 229 11.73 -17.99 -7.09
C TYR A 229 11.22 -16.53 -7.10
N LEU A 230 11.71 -15.69 -8.02
CA LEU A 230 11.29 -14.30 -8.10
C LEU A 230 9.84 -14.13 -8.54
N GLU A 231 9.41 -14.90 -9.54
CA GLU A 231 8.02 -14.94 -10.01
C GLU A 231 7.06 -15.20 -8.83
N HIS A 232 7.41 -16.17 -7.99
CA HIS A 232 6.58 -16.58 -6.87
C HIS A 232 7.00 -16.01 -5.50
N LYS A 233 7.90 -15.00 -5.46
CA LYS A 233 8.55 -14.51 -4.22
C LYS A 233 7.55 -14.24 -3.08
N LEU A 234 6.53 -13.43 -3.31
CA LEU A 234 5.54 -13.09 -2.29
C LEU A 234 4.69 -14.29 -1.84
N THR A 235 4.32 -15.16 -2.79
CA THR A 235 3.58 -16.39 -2.51
C THR A 235 4.40 -17.32 -1.62
N ILE A 236 5.69 -17.48 -1.93
CA ILE A 236 6.64 -18.26 -1.11
C ILE A 236 6.79 -17.64 0.28
N GLU A 237 6.99 -16.32 0.38
CA GLU A 237 7.11 -15.61 1.65
C GLU A 237 5.88 -15.82 2.55
N GLU A 238 4.68 -15.73 2.00
CA GLU A 238 3.43 -15.98 2.73
C GLU A 238 3.30 -17.45 3.14
N ILE A 239 3.60 -18.41 2.25
CA ILE A 239 3.61 -19.84 2.60
C ILE A 239 4.55 -20.08 3.78
N ILE A 240 5.80 -19.62 3.69
CA ILE A 240 6.82 -19.77 4.74
C ILE A 240 6.33 -19.17 6.06
N LYS A 241 5.75 -17.96 6.04
CA LYS A 241 5.19 -17.29 7.21
C LYS A 241 4.04 -18.08 7.86
N LEU A 242 3.19 -18.72 7.06
CA LEU A 242 2.05 -19.50 7.54
C LEU A 242 2.47 -20.88 8.10
N ILE A 243 3.44 -21.54 7.47
CA ILE A 243 3.84 -22.92 7.84
C ILE A 243 4.93 -22.97 8.91
N LYS A 244 5.63 -21.87 9.20
CA LYS A 244 6.83 -21.85 10.09
C LYS A 244 6.70 -22.67 11.38
N ASN A 245 5.52 -22.72 12.00
CA ASN A 245 5.26 -23.39 13.27
C ASN A 245 4.54 -24.75 13.16
N TRP A 246 4.25 -25.26 11.95
CA TRP A 246 3.54 -26.54 11.81
C TRP A 246 4.43 -27.73 12.18
N LYS A 247 3.85 -28.79 12.73
CA LYS A 247 4.62 -29.97 13.16
C LYS A 247 5.10 -30.83 12.00
N ASN A 248 4.23 -31.14 11.05
CA ASN A 248 4.49 -32.11 9.99
C ASN A 248 4.76 -31.40 8.66
N LYS A 249 5.98 -30.87 8.53
CA LYS A 249 6.46 -30.19 7.32
C LYS A 249 7.93 -30.45 7.09
N GLU A 250 8.34 -30.41 5.84
CA GLU A 250 9.72 -30.43 5.41
C GLU A 250 9.94 -29.26 4.45
N VAL A 251 10.95 -28.43 4.73
CA VAL A 251 11.33 -27.31 3.88
C VAL A 251 12.80 -27.49 3.56
N TYR A 252 13.12 -27.51 2.27
CA TYR A 252 14.49 -27.58 1.77
C TYR A 252 14.83 -26.26 1.09
N ILE A 253 15.98 -25.68 1.43
CA ILE A 253 16.52 -24.47 0.80
C ILE A 253 17.89 -24.84 0.23
N GLU A 254 18.11 -24.58 -1.06
CA GLU A 254 19.33 -24.97 -1.78
C GLU A 254 19.70 -26.45 -1.54
N GLY A 255 18.70 -27.34 -1.61
CA GLY A 255 18.82 -28.79 -1.40
C GLY A 255 18.99 -29.25 0.05
N LYS A 256 19.04 -28.35 1.04
CA LYS A 256 19.26 -28.69 2.46
C LYS A 256 17.97 -28.57 3.26
N LEU A 257 17.64 -29.62 4.03
CA LEU A 257 16.52 -29.58 4.97
C LEU A 257 16.78 -28.53 6.06
N VAL A 258 15.87 -27.57 6.22
CA VAL A 258 16.01 -26.49 7.19
C VAL A 258 15.18 -26.75 8.45
N THR A 259 15.78 -26.49 9.61
CA THR A 259 15.11 -26.63 10.92
C THR A 259 14.62 -25.28 11.46
N LYS A 260 15.37 -24.19 11.22
CA LYS A 260 15.02 -22.83 11.62
C LYS A 260 14.53 -22.02 10.41
N ILE A 261 13.41 -22.47 9.85
CA ILE A 261 12.85 -21.97 8.58
C ILE A 261 12.93 -20.46 8.40
N LEU A 262 12.48 -19.65 9.38
CA LEU A 262 12.50 -18.20 9.23
C LEU A 262 13.91 -17.62 9.11
N THR A 263 14.87 -18.14 9.88
CA THR A 263 16.25 -17.65 9.87
C THR A 263 16.95 -18.08 8.59
N ASP A 264 16.84 -19.35 8.22
CA ASP A 264 17.46 -19.90 7.02
C ASP A 264 16.87 -19.28 5.75
N PHE A 265 15.55 -19.08 5.73
CA PHE A 265 14.86 -18.43 4.62
C PHE A 265 15.28 -16.96 4.49
N LYS A 266 15.40 -16.20 5.58
CA LYS A 266 15.90 -14.81 5.53
C LYS A 266 17.33 -14.72 4.99
N ALA A 267 18.22 -15.62 5.41
CA ALA A 267 19.59 -15.66 4.91
C ALA A 267 19.63 -15.95 3.41
N PHE A 268 18.81 -16.90 2.96
CA PHE A 268 18.62 -17.22 1.56
C PHE A 268 18.04 -16.05 0.74
N GLN A 269 16.99 -15.38 1.25
CA GLN A 269 16.42 -14.19 0.63
C GLN A 269 17.48 -13.10 0.42
N HIS A 270 18.28 -12.82 1.45
CA HIS A 270 19.35 -11.83 1.34
C HIS A 270 20.39 -12.21 0.28
N LYS A 271 20.81 -13.48 0.23
CA LYS A 271 21.75 -13.99 -0.76
C LYS A 271 21.21 -13.86 -2.19
N ILE A 272 19.96 -14.29 -2.43
CA ILE A 272 19.34 -14.21 -3.75
C ILE A 272 19.09 -12.75 -4.16
N ASP A 273 18.53 -11.92 -3.29
CA ASP A 273 18.28 -10.51 -3.59
C ASP A 273 19.59 -9.78 -3.95
N ASN A 274 20.70 -10.08 -3.27
CA ASN A 274 22.02 -9.53 -3.62
C ASN A 274 22.52 -10.03 -4.97
N LYS A 275 22.36 -11.32 -5.26
CA LYS A 275 22.70 -11.92 -6.56
C LYS A 275 21.96 -11.21 -7.69
N ILE A 276 20.65 -11.01 -7.52
CA ILE A 276 19.79 -10.35 -8.51
C ILE A 276 20.15 -8.88 -8.66
N ARG A 277 20.36 -8.15 -7.55
CA ARG A 277 20.77 -6.75 -7.60
C ARG A 277 22.07 -6.59 -8.38
N TRP A 278 23.04 -7.47 -8.16
CA TRP A 278 24.28 -7.49 -8.91
C TRP A 278 24.03 -7.70 -10.42
N PHE A 279 23.19 -8.68 -10.80
CA PHE A 279 22.81 -8.93 -12.20
C PHE A 279 22.00 -7.83 -12.87
N LEU A 280 21.39 -6.93 -12.09
CA LEU A 280 20.55 -5.86 -12.61
C LEU A 280 21.19 -4.50 -12.42
N ASN A 281 22.44 -4.44 -11.94
CA ASN A 281 23.15 -3.21 -11.58
C ASN A 281 22.40 -2.32 -10.55
N TYR A 282 21.66 -2.95 -9.64
CA TYR A 282 21.05 -2.27 -8.51
C TYR A 282 22.08 -2.13 -7.39
N SER A 283 22.07 -0.99 -6.72
CA SER A 283 22.86 -0.80 -5.51
C SER A 283 22.38 -1.75 -4.39
N HIS A 284 23.26 -2.03 -3.45
CA HIS A 284 22.93 -2.86 -2.30
C HIS A 284 21.83 -2.25 -1.39
N SER A 285 21.53 -0.96 -1.54
CA SER A 285 20.46 -0.27 -0.80
C SER A 285 19.15 -0.17 -1.58
N GLN A 286 19.16 -0.29 -2.91
CA GLN A 286 17.96 -0.14 -3.76
C GLN A 286 16.99 -1.32 -3.67
N LYS A 287 15.73 -1.06 -3.30
CA LYS A 287 14.69 -2.10 -3.35
C LYS A 287 14.52 -2.61 -4.78
N ILE A 288 14.28 -3.92 -4.91
CA ILE A 288 13.79 -4.51 -6.17
C ILE A 288 12.43 -3.88 -6.43
N ASP A 289 12.33 -3.14 -7.52
CA ASP A 289 11.20 -2.32 -7.95
C ASP A 289 10.43 -2.97 -9.12
N PHE A 290 10.68 -4.24 -9.42
CA PHE A 290 9.96 -4.95 -10.45
C PHE A 290 9.39 -6.27 -9.93
N SER A 291 8.41 -6.76 -10.67
CA SER A 291 7.81 -8.07 -10.49
C SER A 291 7.72 -8.77 -11.85
N LEU A 292 7.56 -10.09 -11.78
CA LEU A 292 7.44 -10.95 -12.95
C LEU A 292 6.05 -11.59 -12.94
N ASN A 293 5.53 -11.79 -14.15
CA ASN A 293 4.30 -12.53 -14.43
C ASN A 293 3.12 -12.04 -13.57
N GLU A 294 2.83 -10.75 -13.69
CA GLU A 294 1.66 -10.16 -13.06
C GLU A 294 0.41 -10.31 -13.92
N ASP A 295 -0.74 -10.03 -13.32
CA ASP A 295 -2.05 -10.07 -13.97
C ASP A 295 -2.25 -8.85 -14.89
N VAL A 296 -1.36 -8.74 -15.88
CA VAL A 296 -1.26 -7.72 -16.92
C VAL A 296 -0.65 -8.38 -18.17
N ASP A 297 -0.88 -7.80 -19.35
CA ASP A 297 -0.35 -8.35 -20.62
C ASP A 297 1.16 -8.10 -20.82
N ALA A 298 1.96 -8.14 -19.74
CA ALA A 298 3.40 -7.97 -19.74
C ALA A 298 4.09 -8.97 -18.79
N TYR A 299 5.27 -9.45 -19.20
CA TYR A 299 6.02 -10.40 -18.37
C TYR A 299 6.74 -9.73 -17.20
N ILE A 300 7.26 -8.51 -17.38
CA ILE A 300 7.98 -7.75 -16.35
C ILE A 300 7.27 -6.41 -16.14
N THR A 301 6.90 -6.13 -14.90
CA THR A 301 6.34 -4.84 -14.48
C THR A 301 7.33 -4.13 -13.57
N TYR A 302 7.75 -2.93 -13.97
CA TYR A 302 8.58 -2.03 -13.19
C TYR A 302 7.70 -0.98 -12.50
N TYR A 303 7.71 -0.99 -11.18
CA TYR A 303 6.97 -0.07 -10.33
C TYR A 303 7.66 1.29 -10.26
N PRO A 304 6.90 2.38 -10.08
CA PRO A 304 7.47 3.69 -9.76
C PRO A 304 8.42 3.62 -8.56
N MET A 305 9.62 4.19 -8.66
CA MET A 305 10.58 4.26 -7.56
C MET A 305 10.22 5.46 -6.68
N SER A 306 10.20 5.25 -5.36
CA SER A 306 10.09 6.33 -4.38
C SER A 306 11.13 7.39 -4.76
N TYR A 307 10.67 8.63 -5.00
CA TYR A 307 11.46 9.84 -5.30
C TYR A 307 11.91 10.12 -6.73
N ASN A 308 11.81 9.17 -7.69
CA ASN A 308 12.47 9.35 -9.00
C ASN A 308 11.64 8.96 -10.23
N SER A 309 10.47 8.34 -10.06
CA SER A 309 9.57 8.08 -11.18
C SER A 309 8.11 8.06 -10.74
N ILE A 310 7.23 8.40 -11.68
CA ILE A 310 5.78 8.44 -11.47
C ILE A 310 5.11 7.25 -12.17
N PHE A 311 5.64 6.85 -13.32
CA PHE A 311 4.95 5.93 -14.21
C PHE A 311 5.53 4.51 -14.12
N PHE A 312 4.64 3.53 -14.24
CA PHE A 312 5.02 2.15 -14.49
C PHE A 312 5.74 2.02 -15.83
N ALA A 313 6.64 1.04 -15.91
CA ALA A 313 7.23 0.57 -17.17
C ALA A 313 7.09 -0.95 -17.28
N PHE A 314 7.14 -1.47 -18.50
CA PHE A 314 6.83 -2.86 -18.79
C PHE A 314 7.79 -3.44 -19.84
N ARG A 315 7.97 -4.77 -19.82
CA ARG A 315 8.71 -5.55 -20.83
C ARG A 315 8.11 -6.94 -21.01
N ASP A 316 8.27 -7.51 -22.20
CA ASP A 316 7.90 -8.92 -22.47
C ASP A 316 9.02 -9.89 -22.05
N SER A 317 10.26 -9.40 -21.96
CA SER A 317 11.42 -10.09 -21.41
C SER A 317 12.54 -9.09 -21.10
N PHE A 318 13.60 -9.53 -20.41
CA PHE A 318 14.78 -8.69 -20.16
C PHE A 318 15.48 -8.21 -21.45
N GLU A 319 15.26 -8.90 -22.57
CA GLU A 319 15.85 -8.59 -23.88
C GLU A 319 15.02 -7.58 -24.68
N THR A 320 13.72 -7.51 -24.42
CA THR A 320 12.82 -6.61 -25.15
C THR A 320 13.01 -5.15 -24.74
N THR A 321 12.76 -4.25 -25.70
CA THR A 321 12.72 -2.81 -25.43
C THR A 321 11.55 -2.51 -24.49
N PRO A 322 11.77 -1.75 -23.41
CA PRO A 322 10.70 -1.39 -22.51
C PRO A 322 9.69 -0.44 -23.15
N TYR A 323 8.48 -0.50 -22.65
CA TYR A 323 7.36 0.32 -23.06
C TYR A 323 6.54 0.76 -21.85
N MET A 324 5.66 1.73 -22.05
CA MET A 324 4.74 2.26 -21.06
C MET A 324 3.29 2.03 -21.50
N CYS A 325 2.34 2.17 -20.59
CA CYS A 325 0.92 2.16 -20.97
C CYS A 325 0.56 3.45 -21.72
N SER A 326 -0.18 3.36 -22.82
CA SER A 326 -0.64 4.54 -23.56
C SER A 326 -1.44 5.52 -22.70
N CYS A 327 -2.07 5.06 -21.60
CA CYS A 327 -2.78 5.95 -20.69
C CYS A 327 -1.88 7.01 -20.02
N THR A 328 -0.55 6.85 -20.04
CA THR A 328 0.38 7.85 -19.48
C THR A 328 0.67 9.01 -20.43
N GLN A 329 0.27 8.91 -21.71
CA GLN A 329 0.61 9.90 -22.74
C GLN A 329 0.08 11.30 -22.41
N THR A 330 -1.13 11.41 -21.84
CA THR A 330 -1.71 12.69 -21.43
C THR A 330 -0.85 13.38 -20.37
N ALA A 331 -0.47 12.65 -19.32
CA ALA A 331 0.40 13.17 -18.27
C ALA A 331 1.77 13.59 -18.83
N LEU A 332 2.38 12.74 -19.67
CA LEU A 332 3.68 13.03 -20.29
C LEU A 332 3.61 14.25 -21.20
N ALA A 333 2.57 14.39 -22.01
CA ALA A 333 2.39 15.54 -22.90
C ALA A 333 2.34 16.86 -22.10
N LYS A 334 1.64 16.86 -20.96
CA LYS A 334 1.61 18.01 -20.06
C LYS A 334 2.97 18.32 -19.45
N LEU A 335 3.73 17.32 -19.02
CA LEU A 335 5.09 17.52 -18.50
C LEU A 335 6.04 18.10 -19.57
N ILE A 336 5.99 17.59 -20.80
CA ILE A 336 6.77 18.10 -21.93
C ILE A 336 6.38 19.55 -22.24
N ASN A 337 5.10 19.84 -22.37
CA ASN A 337 4.60 21.19 -22.67
C ASN A 337 4.94 22.20 -21.56
N GLY A 338 4.95 21.75 -20.30
CA GLY A 338 5.42 22.51 -19.15
C GLY A 338 6.94 22.73 -19.09
N LYS A 339 7.69 22.32 -20.12
CA LYS A 339 9.16 22.37 -20.20
C LYS A 339 9.87 21.69 -19.03
N LYS A 340 9.25 20.67 -18.42
CA LYS A 340 9.89 19.84 -17.40
C LYS A 340 10.76 18.78 -18.06
N ASP A 341 11.90 18.45 -17.46
CA ASP A 341 12.69 17.29 -17.91
C ASP A 341 11.98 16.00 -17.52
N ILE A 342 11.38 15.33 -18.51
CA ILE A 342 10.57 14.14 -18.26
C ILE A 342 11.37 12.97 -17.71
N ARG A 343 12.71 12.95 -17.85
CA ARG A 343 13.56 11.90 -17.29
C ARG A 343 13.37 11.70 -15.80
N ASN A 344 13.08 12.79 -15.10
CA ASN A 344 12.86 12.80 -13.65
C ASN A 344 11.55 12.10 -13.24
N TYR A 345 10.70 11.75 -14.21
CA TYR A 345 9.42 11.11 -13.99
C TYR A 345 9.33 9.72 -14.62
N LEU A 346 10.25 9.39 -15.52
CA LEU A 346 10.33 8.09 -16.20
C LEU A 346 11.13 7.08 -15.38
N HIS A 347 10.73 5.82 -15.44
CA HIS A 347 11.48 4.74 -14.82
C HIS A 347 12.90 4.65 -15.46
N PRO A 348 13.97 4.36 -14.70
CA PRO A 348 15.33 4.26 -15.24
C PRO A 348 15.48 3.27 -16.39
N VAL A 349 14.62 2.24 -16.42
CA VAL A 349 14.55 1.25 -17.51
C VAL A 349 14.16 1.89 -18.84
N ILE A 350 13.27 2.89 -18.83
CA ILE A 350 12.86 3.68 -20.00
C ILE A 350 13.99 4.65 -20.34
N ASN A 351 14.48 5.41 -19.35
CA ASN A 351 15.55 6.40 -19.54
C ASN A 351 16.80 5.81 -20.20
N ALA A 352 17.17 4.58 -19.86
CA ALA A 352 18.30 3.87 -20.46
C ALA A 352 18.21 3.66 -21.97
N ASN A 353 17.00 3.73 -22.54
CA ASN A 353 16.74 3.57 -23.96
C ASN A 353 16.58 4.92 -24.68
N LEU A 354 16.57 6.04 -23.95
CA LEU A 354 16.47 7.38 -24.51
C LEU A 354 17.87 7.92 -24.83
N LYS A 355 18.14 8.15 -26.12
CA LYS A 355 19.48 8.59 -26.60
C LYS A 355 19.61 10.09 -26.82
N LYS A 356 18.49 10.79 -27.05
CA LYS A 356 18.47 12.22 -27.40
C LYS A 356 18.43 13.05 -26.14
N GLN A 357 19.04 14.23 -26.14
CA GLN A 357 19.01 15.15 -24.99
C GLN A 357 17.61 15.72 -24.74
N GLU A 358 16.93 16.15 -25.80
CA GLU A 358 15.51 16.53 -25.76
C GLU A 358 14.64 15.32 -26.11
N ILE A 359 13.68 14.98 -25.25
CA ILE A 359 12.83 13.81 -25.42
C ILE A 359 11.46 14.24 -25.94
N THR A 360 11.00 13.56 -26.97
CA THR A 360 9.66 13.71 -27.53
C THR A 360 8.83 12.46 -27.25
N MET A 361 7.51 12.56 -27.43
CA MET A 361 6.63 11.40 -27.24
C MET A 361 6.99 10.22 -28.15
N SER A 362 7.54 10.50 -29.35
CA SER A 362 7.96 9.48 -30.30
C SER A 362 9.19 8.67 -29.88
N ASP A 363 9.93 9.13 -28.86
CA ASP A 363 11.11 8.43 -28.35
C ASP A 363 10.73 7.34 -27.31
N ILE A 364 9.45 7.27 -26.91
CA ILE A 364 8.94 6.33 -25.91
C ILE A 364 7.98 5.35 -26.59
N ASN A 365 8.15 4.06 -26.32
CA ASN A 365 7.24 3.02 -26.81
C ASN A 365 6.01 2.92 -25.89
N PHE A 366 4.82 2.83 -26.49
CA PHE A 366 3.56 2.67 -25.77
C PHE A 366 2.80 1.43 -26.22
N ARG A 367 2.04 0.84 -25.30
CA ARG A 367 1.04 -0.20 -25.57
C ARG A 367 -0.26 0.12 -24.84
N ASP A 368 -1.37 -0.15 -25.51
CA ASP A 368 -2.71 0.05 -24.94
C ASP A 368 -3.04 -1.04 -23.92
N LYS A 369 -3.84 -0.67 -22.91
CA LYS A 369 -4.43 -1.61 -21.94
C LYS A 369 -3.43 -2.58 -21.31
N ILE A 370 -2.30 -2.06 -20.86
CA ILE A 370 -1.21 -2.88 -20.32
C ILE A 370 -1.00 -2.70 -18.81
N CYS A 371 -1.47 -1.59 -18.24
CA CYS A 371 -1.32 -1.31 -16.82
C CYS A 371 -2.55 -1.73 -16.01
N PHE A 372 -2.38 -1.88 -14.70
CA PHE A 372 -3.45 -2.21 -13.77
C PHE A 372 -4.65 -1.27 -13.84
N ARG A 373 -4.42 0.06 -14.01
CA ARG A 373 -5.51 1.04 -14.19
C ARG A 373 -6.35 0.77 -15.43
N CYS A 374 -5.76 0.37 -16.55
CA CYS A 374 -6.51 0.12 -17.78
C CYS A 374 -7.20 -1.25 -17.80
N ASN A 375 -6.64 -2.23 -17.07
CA ASN A 375 -7.18 -3.60 -16.99
C ASN A 375 -8.04 -3.85 -15.75
N HIS A 376 -8.16 -2.86 -14.85
CA HIS A 376 -8.83 -2.99 -13.55
C HIS A 376 -8.31 -4.16 -12.70
N THR A 377 -7.04 -4.50 -12.86
CA THR A 377 -6.36 -5.53 -12.05
C THR A 377 -5.63 -4.91 -10.86
N THR A 378 -5.14 -5.71 -9.92
CA THR A 378 -4.50 -5.20 -8.69
C THR A 378 -2.98 -5.37 -8.76
N PRO A 379 -2.20 -4.30 -8.46
CA PRO A 379 -0.76 -4.41 -8.31
C PRO A 379 -0.36 -5.37 -7.18
N LYS A 380 0.70 -6.15 -7.41
CA LYS A 380 1.27 -7.09 -6.45
C LYS A 380 1.90 -6.38 -5.25
N TYR A 381 2.54 -5.23 -5.48
CA TYR A 381 3.11 -4.40 -4.41
C TYR A 381 2.14 -3.32 -3.96
N ALA A 382 1.98 -3.22 -2.64
CA ALA A 382 1.23 -2.13 -2.01
C ALA A 382 1.98 -0.80 -2.18
N PHE A 383 1.25 0.24 -2.59
CA PHE A 383 1.71 1.62 -2.61
C PHE A 383 1.89 2.15 -1.18
N ASP A 384 0.82 2.08 -0.38
CA ASP A 384 0.79 2.55 0.99
C ASP A 384 0.05 1.52 1.87
N LYS A 385 0.82 0.80 2.70
CA LYS A 385 0.28 -0.25 3.59
C LYS A 385 -0.55 0.28 4.75
N PHE A 386 -0.53 1.58 4.99
CA PHE A 386 -1.22 2.24 6.10
C PHE A 386 -2.44 3.04 5.62
N GLY A 387 -2.57 3.24 4.30
CA GLY A 387 -3.71 3.88 3.67
C GLY A 387 -4.99 3.03 3.61
N SER A 388 -6.02 3.57 2.97
CA SER A 388 -7.25 2.82 2.67
C SER A 388 -6.92 1.60 1.79
N ARG A 389 -7.72 0.53 1.82
CA ARG A 389 -7.52 -0.64 0.92
C ARG A 389 -7.46 -0.26 -0.56
N PHE A 390 -8.14 0.83 -0.94
CA PHE A 390 -8.10 1.35 -2.30
C PHE A 390 -6.74 2.01 -2.57
N ARG A 391 -6.31 2.91 -1.69
CA ARG A 391 -5.01 3.60 -1.77
C ARG A 391 -3.83 2.63 -1.74
N GLU A 392 -3.89 1.61 -0.88
CA GLU A 392 -2.89 0.56 -0.77
C GLU A 392 -2.61 -0.08 -2.14
N LYS A 393 -3.66 -0.28 -2.95
CA LYS A 393 -3.56 -0.94 -4.25
C LYS A 393 -3.31 0.02 -5.40
N TYR A 394 -4.03 1.14 -5.45
CA TYR A 394 -4.11 1.99 -6.63
C TYR A 394 -3.40 3.34 -6.49
N GLY A 395 -2.79 3.61 -5.33
CA GLY A 395 -2.10 4.88 -5.06
C GLY A 395 -0.94 5.18 -6.01
N TRP A 396 -0.40 4.15 -6.69
CA TRP A 396 0.60 4.30 -7.74
C TRP A 396 0.18 5.23 -8.89
N TYR A 397 -1.11 5.40 -9.14
CA TYR A 397 -1.64 6.25 -10.22
C TYR A 397 -1.98 7.66 -9.80
N PHE A 398 -1.94 7.98 -8.50
CA PHE A 398 -2.44 9.26 -8.00
C PHE A 398 -1.67 10.45 -8.58
N LYS A 399 -0.34 10.36 -8.66
CA LYS A 399 0.48 11.42 -9.22
C LYS A 399 0.30 11.58 -10.73
N GLN A 400 0.09 10.48 -11.44
CA GLN A 400 -0.27 10.52 -12.86
C GLN A 400 -1.58 11.30 -13.06
N ILE A 401 -2.61 11.01 -12.26
CA ILE A 401 -3.91 11.69 -12.33
C ILE A 401 -3.81 13.16 -11.95
N GLU A 402 -3.02 13.52 -10.94
CA GLU A 402 -2.80 14.94 -10.60
C GLU A 402 -2.26 15.74 -11.78
N ILE A 403 -1.33 15.17 -12.55
CA ILE A 403 -0.79 15.80 -13.75
C ILE A 403 -1.87 15.84 -14.83
N GLU A 404 -2.57 14.74 -15.07
CA GLU A 404 -3.63 14.63 -16.09
C GLU A 404 -4.75 15.64 -15.88
N GLU A 405 -5.07 15.97 -14.63
CA GLU A 405 -6.21 16.83 -14.25
C GLU A 405 -5.79 18.23 -13.77
N ASP A 406 -4.50 18.58 -13.91
CA ASP A 406 -3.91 19.86 -13.43
C ASP A 406 -4.26 20.16 -11.96
N LEU A 407 -4.32 19.11 -11.14
CA LEU A 407 -4.65 19.26 -9.73
C LEU A 407 -3.48 19.92 -9.02
N LYS A 408 -3.79 20.90 -8.17
CA LYS A 408 -2.81 21.41 -7.21
C LYS A 408 -2.43 20.23 -6.33
N ASN A 409 -1.12 19.98 -6.21
CA ASN A 409 -0.52 18.92 -5.40
C ASN A 409 -1.19 18.88 -4.03
N ASN A 410 -2.23 18.07 -3.88
CA ASN A 410 -2.98 17.97 -2.64
C ASN A 410 -2.25 16.87 -1.89
N TYR A 411 -1.71 17.23 -0.74
CA TYR A 411 -0.73 16.43 -0.01
C TYR A 411 -1.14 14.99 0.27
N TYR A 412 -2.45 14.71 0.25
CA TYR A 412 -3.02 13.40 0.49
C TYR A 412 -3.46 12.64 -0.78
N PHE A 413 -3.27 13.22 -1.96
CA PHE A 413 -3.87 12.75 -3.21
C PHE A 413 -5.39 12.59 -3.13
N LYS A 414 -6.08 13.32 -2.23
CA LYS A 414 -7.53 13.13 -1.99
C LYS A 414 -8.36 13.31 -3.25
N GLN A 415 -8.03 14.32 -4.06
CA GLN A 415 -8.72 14.61 -5.32
C GLN A 415 -8.45 13.54 -6.38
N SER A 416 -7.18 13.18 -6.61
CA SER A 416 -6.82 12.14 -7.58
C SER A 416 -7.27 10.74 -7.15
N GLU A 417 -7.24 10.43 -5.84
CA GLU A 417 -7.85 9.23 -5.28
C GLU A 417 -9.35 9.22 -5.55
N ASN A 418 -10.08 10.33 -5.33
CA ASN A 418 -11.52 10.39 -5.59
C ASN A 418 -11.86 10.20 -7.08
N ILE A 419 -11.09 10.79 -7.98
CA ILE A 419 -11.25 10.58 -9.44
C ILE A 419 -11.09 9.10 -9.76
N LEU A 420 -10.00 8.47 -9.28
CA LEU A 420 -9.76 7.05 -9.52
C LEU A 420 -10.82 6.16 -8.86
N ARG A 421 -11.31 6.52 -7.66
CA ARG A 421 -12.40 5.78 -7.01
C ARG A 421 -13.66 5.82 -7.86
N GLN A 422 -14.01 6.97 -8.44
CA GLN A 422 -15.13 7.07 -9.35
C GLN A 422 -14.95 6.23 -10.62
N GLU A 423 -13.75 6.22 -11.22
CA GLU A 423 -13.42 5.35 -12.36
C GLU A 423 -13.69 3.86 -12.04
N TYR A 424 -13.37 3.45 -10.80
CA TYR A 424 -13.58 2.09 -10.31
C TYR A 424 -14.99 1.85 -9.70
N GLY A 425 -15.90 2.83 -9.76
CA GLY A 425 -17.24 2.72 -9.18
C GLY A 425 -17.26 2.67 -7.64
N VAL A 426 -16.19 3.10 -6.99
CA VAL A 426 -16.02 3.17 -5.54
C VAL A 426 -16.45 4.55 -5.02
N ALA A 427 -17.11 4.58 -3.87
CA ALA A 427 -17.48 5.80 -3.17
C ALA A 427 -16.28 6.74 -2.95
N LYS A 428 -16.49 8.05 -3.13
CA LYS A 428 -15.48 9.05 -2.77
C LYS A 428 -15.14 8.98 -1.28
N ILE A 429 -13.93 9.39 -0.94
CA ILE A 429 -13.52 9.66 0.44
C ILE A 429 -14.50 10.70 1.02
N GLY A 430 -15.09 10.38 2.18
CA GLY A 430 -16.11 11.22 2.84
C GLY A 430 -17.55 10.84 2.47
N GLU A 431 -17.77 10.22 1.31
CA GLU A 431 -19.10 9.73 0.93
C GLU A 431 -19.33 8.31 1.50
N LYS A 432 -20.29 8.17 2.41
CA LYS A 432 -20.70 6.87 2.95
C LYS A 432 -21.68 6.21 1.96
N TRP A 433 -21.16 5.41 1.03
CA TRP A 433 -22.00 4.45 0.31
C TRP A 433 -21.96 3.13 1.08
N THR A 434 -23.13 2.60 1.45
CA THR A 434 -23.18 1.20 1.90
C THR A 434 -22.80 0.31 0.72
N SER A 435 -22.22 -0.86 0.98
CA SER A 435 -21.95 -1.85 -0.07
C SER A 435 -23.20 -2.17 -0.92
N GLU A 436 -24.36 -2.10 -0.28
CA GLU A 436 -25.69 -2.19 -0.89
C GLU A 436 -25.94 -1.09 -1.94
N THR A 437 -25.52 0.14 -1.65
CA THR A 437 -25.65 1.28 -2.58
C THR A 437 -24.68 1.15 -3.76
N THR A 438 -23.47 0.61 -3.53
CA THR A 438 -22.53 0.28 -4.61
C THR A 438 -23.08 -0.83 -5.50
N MET A 439 -23.60 -1.90 -4.91
CA MET A 439 -24.25 -3.00 -5.63
C MET A 439 -25.42 -2.48 -6.47
N PHE A 440 -26.26 -1.60 -5.91
CA PHE A 440 -27.39 -1.01 -6.63
C PHE A 440 -26.98 -0.32 -7.94
N LYS A 441 -25.96 0.55 -7.91
CA LYS A 441 -25.50 1.24 -9.11
C LYS A 441 -24.98 0.29 -10.18
N ILE A 442 -24.30 -0.78 -9.78
CA ILE A 442 -23.79 -1.78 -10.73
C ILE A 442 -24.96 -2.53 -11.38
N ILE A 443 -25.94 -2.97 -10.59
CA ILE A 443 -27.13 -3.67 -11.07
C ILE A 443 -27.98 -2.76 -11.98
N GLU A 444 -28.19 -1.51 -11.58
CA GLU A 444 -28.87 -0.49 -12.40
C GLU A 444 -28.15 -0.26 -13.74
N GLY A 445 -26.82 -0.27 -13.75
CA GLY A 445 -26.04 -0.18 -14.99
C GLY A 445 -26.08 -1.44 -15.87
N ILE A 446 -26.20 -2.63 -15.28
CA ILE A 446 -26.35 -3.89 -16.04
C ILE A 446 -27.77 -3.96 -16.65
N PHE A 447 -28.79 -3.70 -15.84
CA PHE A 447 -30.20 -3.81 -16.22
C PHE A 447 -30.84 -2.44 -16.47
N HIS A 448 -30.14 -1.57 -17.19
CA HIS A 448 -30.57 -0.19 -17.45
C HIS A 448 -31.93 -0.06 -18.17
N GLU A 449 -32.38 -1.13 -18.83
CA GLU A 449 -33.69 -1.20 -19.51
C GLU A 449 -34.85 -1.63 -18.58
N TYR A 450 -34.55 -2.07 -17.35
CA TYR A 450 -35.52 -2.61 -16.40
C TYR A 450 -35.67 -1.75 -15.14
N GLN A 451 -36.82 -1.82 -14.48
CA GLN A 451 -37.04 -1.09 -13.24
C GLN A 451 -36.43 -1.82 -12.04
N CYS A 452 -35.30 -1.31 -11.54
CA CYS A 452 -34.69 -1.79 -10.30
C CYS A 452 -35.35 -1.15 -9.06
N LYS A 453 -35.95 -1.96 -8.18
CA LYS A 453 -36.51 -1.51 -6.89
C LYS A 453 -35.53 -1.78 -5.77
N ARG A 454 -35.23 -0.77 -4.95
CA ARG A 454 -34.41 -0.91 -3.73
C ARG A 454 -35.25 -1.22 -2.51
N HIS A 455 -34.66 -1.91 -1.54
CA HIS A 455 -35.27 -2.17 -0.23
C HIS A 455 -36.69 -2.74 -0.37
N TYR A 456 -36.84 -3.74 -1.24
CA TYR A 456 -38.14 -4.27 -1.65
C TYR A 456 -38.70 -5.19 -0.55
N ARG A 457 -39.86 -4.80 0.01
CA ARG A 457 -40.55 -5.51 1.09
C ARG A 457 -41.99 -5.85 0.72
N PRO A 458 -42.23 -6.88 -0.10
CA PRO A 458 -43.59 -7.30 -0.43
C PRO A 458 -44.24 -8.12 0.69
N ASP A 459 -45.56 -8.16 0.73
CA ASP A 459 -46.32 -8.84 1.78
C ASP A 459 -45.98 -10.33 1.91
N TRP A 460 -45.71 -11.00 0.78
CA TRP A 460 -45.33 -12.43 0.75
C TRP A 460 -43.96 -12.70 1.38
N LEU A 461 -43.11 -11.68 1.54
CA LEU A 461 -41.78 -11.80 2.13
C LEU A 461 -41.79 -11.66 3.67
N GLN A 462 -42.99 -11.65 4.27
CA GLN A 462 -43.20 -11.74 5.73
C GLN A 462 -42.41 -10.69 6.54
N GLY A 463 -42.29 -9.48 5.99
CA GLY A 463 -41.58 -8.36 6.63
C GLY A 463 -40.06 -8.37 6.47
N LEU A 464 -39.49 -9.35 5.74
CA LEU A 464 -38.09 -9.30 5.31
C LEU A 464 -37.94 -8.38 4.07
N GLU A 465 -36.70 -8.06 3.73
CA GLU A 465 -36.35 -7.14 2.64
C GLU A 465 -35.48 -7.85 1.60
N ILE A 466 -35.64 -7.48 0.32
CA ILE A 466 -34.66 -7.73 -0.74
C ILE A 466 -33.95 -6.42 -1.07
N ASP A 467 -32.63 -6.36 -0.96
CA ASP A 467 -31.85 -5.13 -1.18
C ASP A 467 -32.13 -4.52 -2.56
N ILE A 468 -32.15 -5.35 -3.61
CA ILE A 468 -32.49 -4.95 -4.98
C ILE A 468 -33.36 -6.01 -5.64
N TYR A 469 -34.50 -5.61 -6.20
CA TYR A 469 -35.42 -6.49 -6.92
C TYR A 469 -35.79 -5.93 -8.28
N ILE A 470 -35.76 -6.79 -9.31
CA ILE A 470 -36.15 -6.50 -10.69
C ILE A 470 -37.43 -7.32 -10.99
N PRO A 471 -38.63 -6.72 -10.86
CA PRO A 471 -39.90 -7.43 -10.97
C PRO A 471 -40.10 -8.16 -12.30
N GLU A 472 -39.70 -7.53 -13.40
CA GLU A 472 -39.89 -8.02 -14.76
C GLU A 472 -39.11 -9.31 -15.01
N LEU A 473 -37.95 -9.44 -14.36
CA LEU A 473 -37.07 -10.61 -14.47
C LEU A 473 -37.29 -11.63 -13.34
N LYS A 474 -38.10 -11.30 -12.32
CA LYS A 474 -38.18 -12.04 -11.06
C LYS A 474 -36.78 -12.34 -10.48
N LEU A 475 -35.93 -11.32 -10.48
CA LEU A 475 -34.52 -11.43 -10.09
C LEU A 475 -34.24 -10.50 -8.90
N GLY A 476 -33.67 -11.04 -7.83
CA GLY A 476 -33.29 -10.30 -6.62
C GLY A 476 -31.80 -10.39 -6.35
N PHE A 477 -31.24 -9.35 -5.73
CA PHE A 477 -29.85 -9.29 -5.27
C PHE A 477 -29.79 -8.90 -3.80
N GLU A 478 -28.85 -9.50 -3.07
CA GLU A 478 -28.58 -9.28 -1.65
C GLU A 478 -27.09 -9.13 -1.41
N TYR A 479 -26.71 -8.15 -0.58
CA TYR A 479 -25.35 -7.99 -0.10
C TYR A 479 -25.26 -8.43 1.36
N ASN A 480 -24.68 -9.62 1.57
CA ASN A 480 -24.55 -10.19 2.89
C ASN A 480 -23.24 -9.74 3.56
N GLY A 481 -23.38 -8.86 4.56
CA GLY A 481 -22.30 -8.46 5.47
C GLY A 481 -21.68 -9.62 6.26
N ILE A 482 -20.56 -9.38 6.96
CA ILE A 482 -19.87 -10.39 7.79
C ILE A 482 -20.77 -11.01 8.87
N GLN A 483 -21.76 -10.25 9.36
CA GLN A 483 -22.76 -10.69 10.32
C GLN A 483 -23.66 -11.85 9.84
N HIS A 484 -23.70 -12.15 8.54
CA HIS A 484 -24.40 -13.33 7.99
C HIS A 484 -23.57 -14.61 8.08
N TYR A 485 -22.26 -14.50 8.33
CA TYR A 485 -21.33 -15.63 8.29
C TYR A 485 -20.59 -15.86 9.60
N GLU A 486 -20.44 -14.83 10.43
CA GLU A 486 -19.75 -14.91 11.72
C GLU A 486 -20.53 -14.17 12.82
N ALA A 487 -20.45 -14.72 14.04
CA ALA A 487 -20.95 -14.06 15.24
C ALA A 487 -20.05 -12.88 15.60
N VAL A 488 -20.60 -11.67 15.60
CA VAL A 488 -19.89 -10.44 15.98
C VAL A 488 -20.40 -9.97 17.33
N GLU A 489 -19.54 -9.95 18.37
CA GLU A 489 -19.92 -9.61 19.75
C GLU A 489 -20.64 -8.25 19.85
N HIS A 490 -20.16 -7.24 19.13
CA HIS A 490 -20.76 -5.90 19.10
C HIS A 490 -22.21 -5.87 18.55
N TRP A 491 -22.64 -6.92 17.85
CA TRP A 491 -23.95 -7.04 17.21
C TRP A 491 -24.86 -8.07 17.89
N GLY A 492 -24.54 -8.50 19.11
CA GLY A 492 -25.33 -9.48 19.86
C GLY A 492 -24.81 -10.92 19.81
N GLY A 493 -23.63 -11.14 19.21
CA GLY A 493 -22.93 -12.42 19.27
C GLY A 493 -23.67 -13.59 18.61
N GLU A 494 -23.55 -14.78 19.19
CA GLU A 494 -24.00 -16.04 18.61
C GLU A 494 -25.54 -16.15 18.47
N THR A 495 -26.29 -15.53 19.39
CA THR A 495 -27.76 -15.56 19.37
C THR A 495 -28.32 -14.77 18.20
N GLN A 496 -27.75 -13.59 17.91
CA GLN A 496 -28.14 -12.78 16.76
C GLN A 496 -27.71 -13.43 15.44
N PHE A 497 -26.55 -14.09 15.41
CA PHE A 497 -26.06 -14.82 14.25
C PHE A 497 -26.99 -15.98 13.85
N LEU A 498 -27.43 -16.80 14.82
CA LEU A 498 -28.39 -17.89 14.57
C LEU A 498 -29.75 -17.36 14.07
N LYS A 499 -30.19 -16.22 14.60
CA LYS A 499 -31.41 -15.55 14.16
C LYS A 499 -31.29 -15.06 12.72
N GLN A 500 -30.15 -14.49 12.36
CA GLN A 500 -29.86 -14.01 11.00
C GLN A 500 -29.85 -15.17 9.99
N GLN A 501 -29.17 -16.29 10.30
CA GLN A 501 -29.18 -17.47 9.44
C GLN A 501 -30.59 -18.02 9.20
N ARG A 502 -31.42 -18.02 10.25
CA ARG A 502 -32.82 -18.45 10.13
C ARG A 502 -33.60 -17.53 9.19
N TYR A 503 -33.40 -16.22 9.26
CA TYR A 503 -34.06 -15.27 8.36
C TYR A 503 -33.56 -15.37 6.93
N ASP A 504 -32.26 -15.58 6.73
CA ASP A 504 -31.69 -15.78 5.40
C ASP A 504 -32.28 -17.03 4.73
N GLN A 505 -32.45 -18.13 5.48
CA GLN A 505 -33.09 -19.35 4.98
C GLN A 505 -34.58 -19.14 4.66
N ILE A 506 -35.33 -18.46 5.53
CA ILE A 506 -36.74 -18.13 5.27
C ILE A 506 -36.85 -17.26 4.02
N LYS A 507 -35.97 -16.26 3.86
CA LYS A 507 -35.93 -15.38 2.69
C LYS A 507 -35.70 -16.18 1.41
N GLN A 508 -34.72 -17.09 1.41
CA GLN A 508 -34.45 -17.97 0.26
C GLN A 508 -35.65 -18.83 -0.10
N ASN A 509 -36.26 -19.51 0.87
CA ASN A 509 -37.43 -20.35 0.63
C ASN A 509 -38.61 -19.56 0.05
N LEU A 510 -38.90 -18.37 0.60
CA LEU A 510 -39.98 -17.51 0.12
C LEU A 510 -39.71 -16.99 -1.30
N CYS A 511 -38.46 -16.70 -1.64
CA CYS A 511 -38.09 -16.33 -3.01
C CYS A 511 -38.29 -17.51 -3.98
N GLU A 512 -37.86 -18.71 -3.59
CA GLU A 512 -38.04 -19.93 -4.40
C GLU A 512 -39.52 -20.24 -4.65
N GLU A 513 -40.36 -20.18 -3.61
CA GLU A 513 -41.82 -20.38 -3.70
C GLU A 513 -42.49 -19.39 -4.67
N ASN A 514 -41.98 -18.16 -4.76
CA ASN A 514 -42.49 -17.13 -5.65
C ASN A 514 -41.83 -17.12 -7.04
N ASN A 515 -40.98 -18.11 -7.35
CA ASN A 515 -40.19 -18.20 -8.57
C ASN A 515 -39.28 -16.98 -8.79
N ILE A 516 -38.72 -16.46 -7.70
CA ILE A 516 -37.76 -15.36 -7.72
C ILE A 516 -36.36 -15.93 -7.53
N LYS A 517 -35.46 -15.63 -8.48
CA LYS A 517 -34.06 -15.99 -8.35
C LYS A 517 -33.37 -14.97 -7.47
N LEU A 518 -32.89 -15.40 -6.30
CA LEU A 518 -32.11 -14.55 -5.39
C LEU A 518 -30.62 -14.82 -5.57
N ILE A 519 -29.84 -13.77 -5.88
CA ILE A 519 -28.38 -13.81 -5.99
C ILE A 519 -27.79 -13.10 -4.78
N THR A 520 -27.00 -13.83 -4.00
CA THR A 520 -26.32 -13.28 -2.82
C THR A 520 -24.86 -12.99 -3.16
N ILE A 521 -24.42 -11.77 -2.85
CA ILE A 521 -23.03 -11.32 -2.90
C ILE A 521 -22.51 -11.21 -1.47
N LYS A 522 -21.39 -11.86 -1.18
CA LYS A 522 -20.79 -11.84 0.16
C LYS A 522 -19.93 -10.61 0.38
N TYR A 523 -19.73 -10.24 1.64
CA TYR A 523 -18.91 -9.10 2.04
C TYR A 523 -17.43 -9.19 1.63
N ASP A 524 -16.92 -10.39 1.38
CA ASP A 524 -15.56 -10.66 0.95
C ASP A 524 -15.45 -10.90 -0.57
N GLU A 525 -16.56 -10.86 -1.29
CA GLU A 525 -16.61 -10.97 -2.75
C GLU A 525 -16.42 -9.59 -3.42
N PRO A 526 -15.82 -9.51 -4.62
CA PRO A 526 -15.65 -8.25 -5.34
C PRO A 526 -16.99 -7.63 -5.74
N LEU A 527 -17.16 -6.33 -5.48
CA LEU A 527 -18.25 -5.52 -6.03
C LEU A 527 -17.83 -4.84 -7.34
N SER A 528 -17.56 -5.65 -8.37
CA SER A 528 -17.32 -5.16 -9.74
C SER A 528 -18.42 -5.64 -10.68
N LYS A 529 -18.58 -4.95 -11.82
CA LYS A 529 -19.56 -5.32 -12.85
C LYS A 529 -19.29 -6.72 -13.38
N GLU A 530 -18.05 -7.03 -13.70
CA GLU A 530 -17.61 -8.30 -14.26
C GLU A 530 -17.93 -9.46 -13.31
N TYR A 531 -17.64 -9.28 -12.02
CA TYR A 531 -17.90 -10.31 -11.02
C TYR A 531 -19.40 -10.56 -10.86
N ILE A 532 -20.20 -9.51 -10.76
CA ILE A 532 -21.65 -9.64 -10.65
C ILE A 532 -22.24 -10.33 -11.89
N LEU A 533 -21.74 -10.02 -13.09
CA LEU A 533 -22.13 -10.73 -14.33
C LEU A 533 -21.85 -12.24 -14.26
N THR A 534 -20.75 -12.68 -13.62
CA THR A 534 -20.48 -14.12 -13.45
C THR A 534 -21.48 -14.85 -12.54
N LYS A 535 -22.18 -14.11 -11.67
CA LYS A 535 -23.17 -14.66 -10.74
C LYS A 535 -24.57 -14.72 -11.35
N ILE A 536 -24.80 -13.97 -12.43
CA ILE A 536 -26.08 -13.92 -13.13
C ILE A 536 -26.18 -15.11 -14.10
N PRO A 537 -27.22 -15.95 -14.02
CA PRO A 537 -27.42 -17.04 -14.97
C PRO A 537 -27.56 -16.53 -16.41
N SER A 538 -27.06 -17.29 -17.39
CA SER A 538 -27.04 -16.89 -18.80
C SER A 538 -28.41 -16.58 -19.40
N GLN A 539 -29.49 -17.11 -18.83
CA GLN A 539 -30.87 -16.88 -19.26
C GLN A 539 -31.40 -15.44 -19.03
N TYR A 540 -30.64 -14.60 -18.34
CA TYR A 540 -30.98 -13.20 -18.05
C TYR A 540 -30.25 -12.20 -18.96
N PHE A 541 -29.53 -12.69 -19.98
CA PHE A 541 -28.84 -11.90 -20.99
C PHE A 541 -29.46 -12.05 -22.37
#